data_AF-A0A0F9RTX9-F1
#
_entry.id   AF-A0A0F9RTX9-F1
#
_cell.length_a   1.000
_cell.length_b   1.000
_cell.length_c   1.000
_cell.angle_alpha   90.00
_cell.angle_beta   90.00
_cell.angle_gamma   90.00
#
_symmetry.space_group_name_H-M   'P 1'
#
loop_
_entity.id
_entity.type
_entity.pdbx_description
1 polymer ?
#
loop_
_entity_poly.entity_id
_entity_poly.type
_entity_poly.pdbx_seq_one_letter_code
_entity_poly.pdbx_strand_id
1 'polypeptide(L)'
;MKRLDLTRQRFGRWVVLKDAGNEKWGGSQWLCKCDCGTEKIIPRYNLLVSSRSCGCLQKELLSKRAKQFLGNKNPNWKDGIAVGRERGLRYKQWRIKVFKRDDFTCQICGQKGGYKEAHHIYPFGEHADLRFEIWNGITLCKKPCHANIKRKEYKFVGKFLNITTK
;
A
#
# COMPACT_ATOMS: atom_id res chain seq x y z
N MET A 1 -17.98 -23.77 -39.51
CA MET A 1 -18.36 -22.38 -39.20
C MET A 1 -17.20 -21.47 -39.57
N LYS A 2 -17.44 -20.36 -40.29
CA LYS A 2 -16.38 -19.45 -40.77
C LYS A 2 -15.84 -18.62 -39.60
N ARG A 3 -14.51 -18.50 -39.49
CA ARG A 3 -13.84 -17.71 -38.44
C ARG A 3 -14.21 -16.24 -38.60
N LEU A 4 -14.62 -15.56 -37.53
CA LEU A 4 -14.92 -14.13 -37.56
C LEU A 4 -13.61 -13.35 -37.74
N ASP A 5 -13.50 -12.61 -38.84
CA ASP A 5 -12.36 -11.75 -39.10
C ASP A 5 -12.49 -10.43 -38.31
N LEU A 6 -11.50 -10.17 -37.45
CA LEU A 6 -11.41 -8.96 -36.64
C LEU A 6 -10.42 -7.94 -37.22
N THR A 7 -9.77 -8.19 -38.36
CA THR A 7 -8.81 -7.25 -38.95
C THR A 7 -9.41 -5.85 -39.10
N ARG A 8 -8.59 -4.83 -38.80
CA ARG A 8 -8.95 -3.40 -38.80
C ARG A 8 -10.04 -2.99 -37.81
N GLN A 9 -10.62 -3.92 -37.03
CA GLN A 9 -11.56 -3.57 -35.98
C GLN A 9 -10.84 -2.91 -34.79
N ARG A 10 -11.57 -2.04 -34.10
CA ARG A 10 -11.08 -1.25 -32.98
C ARG A 10 -11.74 -1.65 -31.66
N PHE A 11 -10.93 -1.87 -30.63
CA PHE A 11 -11.35 -2.22 -29.27
C PHE A 11 -10.70 -1.26 -28.27
N GLY A 12 -11.40 -0.18 -27.95
CA GLY A 12 -10.80 0.95 -27.23
C GLY A 12 -9.64 1.53 -28.03
N ARG A 13 -8.43 1.50 -27.46
CA ARG A 13 -7.19 1.94 -28.11
C ARG A 13 -6.52 0.88 -28.96
N TRP A 14 -7.01 -0.36 -28.97
CA TRP A 14 -6.47 -1.41 -29.82
C TRP A 14 -7.06 -1.33 -31.22
N VAL A 15 -6.20 -1.45 -32.23
CA VAL A 15 -6.57 -1.74 -33.62
C VAL A 15 -6.00 -3.10 -33.98
N VAL A 16 -6.85 -4.01 -34.44
CA VAL A 16 -6.43 -5.35 -34.84
C VAL A 16 -5.71 -5.27 -36.19
N LEU A 17 -4.47 -5.77 -36.23
CA LEU A 17 -3.64 -5.79 -37.44
C LEU A 17 -3.85 -7.07 -38.24
N LYS A 18 -3.70 -8.24 -37.60
CA LYS A 18 -3.79 -9.55 -38.25
C LYS A 18 -4.11 -10.67 -37.26
N ASP A 19 -4.60 -11.79 -37.80
CA ASP A 19 -4.73 -13.05 -37.08
C ASP A 19 -3.34 -13.52 -36.60
N ALA A 20 -3.26 -13.98 -35.35
CA ALA A 20 -2.04 -14.46 -34.72
C ALA A 20 -2.14 -15.94 -34.32
N GLY A 21 -3.04 -16.70 -34.96
CA GLY A 21 -3.25 -18.11 -34.69
C GLY A 21 -4.17 -18.35 -33.49
N ASN A 22 -4.01 -19.51 -32.86
CA ASN A 22 -4.80 -19.96 -31.72
C ASN A 22 -3.90 -20.23 -30.51
N GLU A 23 -4.46 -20.06 -29.32
CA GLU A 23 -3.89 -20.58 -28.09
C GLU A 23 -3.87 -22.11 -28.07
N LYS A 24 -3.14 -22.66 -27.11
CA LYS A 24 -3.04 -24.10 -26.83
C LYS A 24 -4.40 -24.82 -26.82
N TRP A 25 -5.47 -24.14 -26.38
CA TRP A 25 -6.81 -24.70 -26.26
C TRP A 25 -7.80 -24.18 -27.32
N GLY A 26 -7.31 -23.66 -28.45
CA GLY A 26 -8.14 -23.27 -29.60
C GLY A 26 -8.71 -21.85 -29.58
N GLY A 27 -8.39 -21.05 -28.56
CA GLY A 27 -8.81 -19.65 -28.49
C GLY A 27 -8.09 -18.77 -29.53
N SER A 28 -8.83 -18.12 -30.43
CA SER A 28 -8.22 -17.22 -31.44
C SER A 28 -7.49 -16.03 -30.80
N GLN A 29 -6.30 -15.72 -31.32
CA GLN A 29 -5.49 -14.58 -30.90
C GLN A 29 -5.23 -13.63 -32.06
N TRP A 30 -5.01 -12.36 -31.73
CA TRP A 30 -4.91 -11.29 -32.71
C TRP A 30 -3.75 -10.37 -32.37
N LEU A 31 -2.89 -10.10 -33.35
CA LEU A 31 -1.88 -9.06 -33.22
C LEU A 31 -2.58 -7.70 -33.31
N CYS A 32 -2.44 -6.90 -32.26
CA CYS A 32 -3.08 -5.61 -32.12
C CYS A 32 -2.05 -4.51 -31.90
N LYS A 33 -2.27 -3.34 -32.52
CA LYS A 33 -1.51 -2.12 -32.26
C LYS A 33 -2.33 -1.17 -31.41
N CYS A 34 -1.77 -0.70 -30.32
CA CYS A 34 -2.40 0.32 -29.50
C CYS A 34 -2.15 1.71 -30.10
N ASP A 35 -3.04 2.66 -29.86
CA ASP A 35 -2.80 4.08 -30.20
C ASP A 35 -1.50 4.63 -29.57
N CYS A 36 -1.01 4.01 -28.48
CA CYS A 36 0.29 4.32 -27.87
C CYS A 36 1.51 3.86 -28.70
N GLY A 37 1.30 3.15 -29.80
CA GLY A 37 2.33 2.54 -30.65
C GLY A 37 2.71 1.11 -30.25
N THR A 38 2.39 0.65 -29.04
CA THR A 38 2.72 -0.71 -28.59
C THR A 38 1.90 -1.77 -29.33
N GLU A 39 2.58 -2.83 -29.79
CA GLU A 39 1.95 -4.00 -30.40
C GLU A 39 1.96 -5.20 -29.45
N LYS A 40 0.85 -5.94 -29.38
CA LYS A 40 0.73 -7.16 -28.55
C LYS A 40 -0.20 -8.16 -29.22
N ILE A 41 0.08 -9.46 -29.01
CA ILE A 41 -0.87 -10.53 -29.29
C ILE A 41 -1.88 -10.57 -28.16
N ILE A 42 -3.17 -10.47 -28.48
CA ILE A 42 -4.26 -10.41 -27.51
C ILE A 42 -5.29 -11.50 -27.85
N PRO A 43 -5.70 -12.32 -26.87
CA PRO A 43 -6.78 -13.28 -27.09
C PRO A 43 -8.09 -12.56 -27.44
N ARG A 44 -8.87 -13.10 -28.37
CA ARG A 44 -10.15 -12.53 -28.79
C ARG A 44 -11.06 -12.22 -27.61
N TYR A 45 -11.15 -13.14 -26.65
CA TYR A 45 -11.95 -12.95 -25.44
C TYR A 45 -11.54 -11.68 -24.69
N ASN A 46 -10.24 -11.42 -24.52
CA ASN A 46 -9.75 -10.24 -23.83
C ASN A 46 -10.03 -8.95 -24.62
N LEU A 47 -9.97 -8.95 -25.96
CA LEU A 47 -10.37 -7.80 -26.76
C LEU A 47 -11.83 -7.41 -26.53
N LEU A 48 -12.72 -8.40 -26.35
CA LEU A 48 -14.15 -8.15 -26.13
C LEU A 48 -14.45 -7.72 -24.70
N VAL A 49 -13.79 -8.32 -23.70
CA VAL A 49 -14.20 -8.17 -22.29
C VAL A 49 -13.34 -7.20 -21.50
N SER A 50 -12.01 -7.31 -21.58
CA SER A 50 -11.12 -6.75 -20.54
C SER A 50 -10.08 -5.75 -21.06
N SER A 51 -9.50 -6.01 -22.23
CA SER A 51 -8.38 -5.24 -22.77
C SER A 51 -8.87 -4.11 -23.65
N ARG A 52 -8.60 -2.87 -23.22
CA ARG A 52 -8.94 -1.63 -23.96
C ARG A 52 -7.72 -0.79 -24.35
N SER A 53 -6.52 -1.14 -23.88
CA SER A 53 -5.26 -0.50 -24.26
C SER A 53 -4.05 -1.33 -23.85
N CYS A 54 -2.85 -0.89 -24.25
CA CYS A 54 -1.55 -1.45 -23.86
C CYS A 54 -1.24 -1.34 -22.34
N GLY A 55 -2.10 -0.64 -21.57
CA GLY A 55 -1.86 -0.15 -20.21
C GLY A 55 -1.69 1.37 -20.16
N CYS A 56 -1.44 2.01 -21.31
CA CYS A 56 -1.25 3.45 -21.42
C CYS A 56 -2.46 4.27 -20.96
N LEU A 57 -3.68 3.80 -21.23
CA LEU A 57 -4.90 4.51 -20.83
C LEU A 57 -4.98 4.59 -19.30
N GLN A 58 -4.69 3.49 -18.60
CA GLN A 58 -4.67 3.47 -17.14
C GLN A 58 -3.58 4.40 -16.59
N LYS A 59 -2.38 4.38 -17.19
CA LYS A 59 -1.27 5.27 -16.80
C LYS A 59 -1.65 6.75 -16.95
N GLU A 60 -2.31 7.11 -18.05
CA GLU A 60 -2.79 8.46 -18.30
C GLU A 60 -3.84 8.90 -17.27
N LEU A 61 -4.85 8.06 -17.01
CA LEU A 61 -5.90 8.34 -16.03
C LEU A 61 -5.34 8.49 -14.61
N LEU A 62 -4.40 7.64 -14.22
CA LEU A 62 -3.70 7.75 -12.92
C LEU A 62 -2.90 9.04 -12.83
N SER A 63 -2.19 9.44 -13.88
CA SER A 63 -1.45 10.71 -13.91
C SER A 63 -2.39 11.92 -13.79
N LYS A 64 -3.52 11.92 -14.51
CA LYS A 64 -4.53 12.99 -14.41
C LYS A 64 -5.11 13.09 -12.99
N ARG A 65 -5.47 11.96 -12.37
CA ARG A 65 -5.95 11.92 -10.97
C ARG A 65 -4.89 12.41 -10.00
N ALA A 66 -3.64 11.97 -10.13
CA ALA A 66 -2.56 12.40 -9.24
C ALA A 66 -2.36 13.93 -9.26
N LYS A 67 -2.47 14.56 -10.44
CA LYS A 67 -2.38 16.02 -10.59
C LYS A 67 -3.47 16.79 -9.83
N GLN A 68 -4.62 16.17 -9.54
CA GLN A 68 -5.69 16.80 -8.76
C GLN A 68 -5.32 16.95 -7.28
N PHE A 69 -4.38 16.17 -6.77
CA PHE A 69 -3.94 16.17 -5.37
C PHE A 69 -2.49 16.65 -5.20
N LEU A 70 -1.98 17.45 -6.14
CA LEU A 70 -0.67 18.08 -6.04
C LEU A 70 -0.77 19.40 -5.27
N GLY A 71 0.25 19.65 -4.43
CA GLY A 71 0.39 20.91 -3.71
C GLY A 71 -0.85 21.26 -2.89
N ASN A 72 -1.23 22.53 -2.95
CA ASN A 72 -2.38 23.12 -2.26
C ASN A 72 -3.75 22.52 -2.64
N LYS A 73 -3.85 21.71 -3.70
CA LYS A 73 -5.09 21.01 -4.06
C LYS A 73 -5.33 19.75 -3.21
N ASN A 74 -4.32 19.27 -2.48
CA ASN A 74 -4.49 18.18 -1.54
C ASN A 74 -5.11 18.72 -0.23
N PRO A 75 -6.25 18.19 0.24
CA PRO A 75 -6.84 18.59 1.53
C PRO A 75 -5.90 18.42 2.74
N ASN A 76 -4.86 17.58 2.60
CA ASN A 76 -3.83 17.37 3.61
C ASN A 76 -2.60 18.27 3.43
N TRP A 77 -2.62 19.25 2.52
CA TRP A 77 -1.54 20.21 2.31
C TRP A 77 -1.61 21.35 3.33
N LYS A 78 -0.57 21.51 4.15
CA LYS A 78 -0.35 22.70 4.97
C LYS A 78 1.13 23.09 4.89
N ASP A 79 1.42 24.34 4.58
CA ASP A 79 2.75 24.96 4.66
C ASP A 79 3.90 24.14 4.05
N GLY A 80 3.71 23.63 2.82
CA GLY A 80 4.75 22.91 2.08
C GLY A 80 4.91 21.43 2.44
N ILE A 81 4.11 20.90 3.38
CA ILE A 81 4.16 19.51 3.83
C ILE A 81 2.78 18.87 3.72
N ALA A 82 2.73 17.67 3.13
CA ALA A 82 1.56 16.80 3.29
C ALA A 82 1.53 16.32 4.75
N VAL A 83 0.64 16.90 5.58
CA VAL A 83 0.57 16.73 7.04
C VAL A 83 0.40 15.26 7.49
N GLY A 84 -0.04 14.38 6.58
CA GLY A 84 -0.06 12.92 6.82
C GLY A 84 1.29 12.22 6.61
N ARG A 85 2.15 12.74 5.73
CA ARG A 85 3.44 12.12 5.36
C ARG A 85 4.48 12.30 6.47
N GLU A 86 4.58 13.49 7.04
CA GLU A 86 5.51 13.76 8.15
C GLU A 86 5.15 12.94 9.39
N ARG A 87 3.87 12.91 9.79
CA ARG A 87 3.39 12.06 10.89
C ARG A 87 3.69 10.59 10.64
N GLY A 88 3.51 10.11 9.40
CA GLY A 88 3.86 8.74 9.00
C GLY A 88 5.36 8.45 9.09
N LEU A 89 6.21 9.40 8.68
CA LEU A 89 7.68 9.26 8.77
C LEU A 89 8.17 9.29 10.22
N ARG A 90 7.71 10.25 11.03
CA ARG A 90 8.04 10.32 12.47
C ARG A 90 7.61 9.06 13.20
N TYR A 91 6.39 8.59 12.96
CA TYR A 91 5.91 7.32 13.53
C TYR A 91 6.78 6.12 13.09
N LYS A 92 7.13 6.03 11.80
CA LYS A 92 7.98 4.95 11.27
C LYS A 92 9.36 4.96 11.93
N GLN A 93 9.99 6.13 12.05
CA GLN A 93 11.31 6.29 12.68
C GLN A 93 11.25 5.94 14.18
N TRP A 94 10.28 6.51 14.91
CA TRP A 94 10.07 6.21 16.32
C TRP A 94 9.85 4.72 16.56
N ARG A 95 8.96 4.08 15.79
CA ARG A 95 8.68 2.64 15.89
C ARG A 95 9.93 1.80 15.69
N ILE A 96 10.78 2.13 14.72
CA ILE A 96 12.05 1.42 14.49
C ILE A 96 12.99 1.58 15.68
N LYS A 97 13.09 2.79 16.26
CA LYS A 97 13.94 3.05 17.42
C LYS A 97 13.48 2.26 18.65
N VAL A 98 12.16 2.22 18.91
CA VAL A 98 11.57 1.41 20.00
C VAL A 98 11.88 -0.07 19.80
N PHE A 99 11.65 -0.60 18.59
CA PHE A 99 11.94 -2.01 18.30
C PHE A 99 13.42 -2.36 18.42
N LYS A 100 14.31 -1.48 17.96
CA LYS A 100 15.76 -1.69 18.08
C LYS A 100 16.23 -1.67 19.54
N ARG A 101 15.73 -0.72 20.35
CA ARG A 101 16.02 -0.67 21.80
C ARG A 101 15.63 -1.99 22.47
N ASP A 102 14.44 -2.49 22.14
CA ASP A 102 13.90 -3.72 22.73
C ASP A 102 14.40 -5.00 22.05
N ASP A 103 15.40 -4.91 21.15
CA ASP A 103 15.92 -6.04 20.36
C ASP A 103 14.80 -6.89 19.72
N PHE A 104 13.78 -6.20 19.18
CA PHE A 104 12.59 -6.78 18.56
C PHE A 104 11.86 -7.79 19.46
N THR A 105 12.01 -7.65 20.78
CA THR A 105 11.52 -8.59 21.78
C THR A 105 10.31 -8.01 22.50
N CYS A 106 9.27 -8.83 22.64
CA CYS A 106 8.08 -8.45 23.39
C CYS A 106 8.42 -8.26 24.86
N GLN A 107 8.22 -7.06 25.38
CA GLN A 107 8.57 -6.70 26.74
C GLN A 107 7.58 -7.23 27.81
N ILE A 108 6.52 -7.93 27.38
CA ILE A 108 5.61 -8.65 28.30
C ILE A 108 5.93 -10.14 28.37
N CYS A 109 6.14 -10.80 27.23
CA CYS A 109 6.28 -12.27 27.20
C CYS A 109 7.67 -12.77 26.80
N GLY A 110 8.61 -11.88 26.45
CA GLY A 110 9.96 -12.25 26.04
C GLY A 110 10.08 -12.83 24.62
N GLN A 111 8.98 -12.98 23.87
CA GLN A 111 9.07 -13.50 22.51
C GLN A 111 9.84 -12.53 21.60
N LYS A 112 10.93 -13.00 20.98
CA LYS A 112 11.69 -12.27 19.96
C LYS A 112 11.07 -12.43 18.55
N GLY A 113 11.09 -11.36 17.75
CA GLY A 113 10.57 -11.38 16.37
C GLY A 113 9.05 -11.57 16.26
N GLY A 114 8.58 -12.01 15.09
CA GLY A 114 7.14 -12.15 14.81
C GLY A 114 6.41 -10.81 14.68
N TYR A 115 5.07 -10.84 14.76
CA TYR A 115 4.28 -9.64 14.49
C TYR A 115 4.17 -8.73 15.73
N LYS A 116 5.03 -7.71 15.77
CA LYS A 116 5.14 -6.73 16.86
C LYS A 116 4.46 -5.38 16.56
N GLU A 117 3.97 -4.76 17.62
CA GLU A 117 3.48 -3.38 17.66
C GLU A 117 4.29 -2.57 18.67
N ALA A 118 4.54 -1.28 18.36
CA ALA A 118 5.09 -0.33 19.33
C ALA A 118 3.91 0.33 20.03
N HIS A 119 3.74 0.02 21.31
CA HIS A 119 2.69 0.57 22.15
C HIS A 119 3.16 1.87 22.79
N HIS A 120 2.31 2.88 22.81
CA HIS A 120 2.54 4.10 23.60
C HIS A 120 2.21 3.83 25.06
N ILE A 121 3.17 4.03 25.97
CA ILE A 121 2.98 3.84 27.42
C ILE A 121 1.95 4.85 27.94
N TYR A 122 2.20 6.13 27.68
CA TYR A 122 1.22 7.20 27.86
C TYR A 122 0.39 7.36 26.59
N PRO A 123 -0.96 7.39 26.68
CA PRO A 123 -1.83 7.37 25.50
C PRO A 123 -1.54 8.46 24.47
N PHE A 124 -1.39 8.04 23.20
CA PHE A 124 -1.09 8.93 22.07
C PHE A 124 -2.08 10.10 21.92
N GLY A 125 -3.37 9.88 22.22
CA GLY A 125 -4.41 10.90 22.09
C GLY A 125 -4.31 12.01 23.12
N GLU A 126 -3.77 11.71 24.30
CA GLU A 126 -3.78 12.58 25.48
C GLU A 126 -2.43 13.29 25.67
N HIS A 127 -1.33 12.66 25.27
CA HIS A 127 0.04 13.16 25.50
C HIS A 127 0.74 13.46 24.17
N ALA A 128 0.47 14.64 23.59
CA ALA A 128 0.93 15.01 22.25
C ALA A 128 2.45 15.24 22.17
N ASP A 129 3.03 15.74 23.24
CA ASP A 129 4.46 15.97 23.48
C ASP A 129 5.25 14.66 23.56
N LEU A 130 4.66 13.61 24.14
CA LEU A 130 5.36 12.34 24.39
C LEU A 130 5.31 11.34 23.21
N ARG A 131 4.57 11.63 22.14
CA ARG A 131 4.23 10.66 21.07
C ARG A 131 5.43 9.98 20.42
N PHE A 132 6.56 10.67 20.36
CA PHE A 132 7.74 10.21 19.66
C PHE A 132 8.98 10.14 20.55
N GLU A 133 8.79 10.26 21.86
CA GLU A 133 9.80 9.92 22.85
C GLU A 133 10.03 8.41 22.83
N ILE A 134 11.29 7.98 22.72
CA ILE A 134 11.62 6.55 22.58
C ILE A 134 11.18 5.79 23.83
N TRP A 135 11.40 6.38 25.02
CA TRP A 135 11.00 5.78 26.30
C TRP A 135 9.49 5.59 26.41
N ASN A 136 8.69 6.45 25.78
CA ASN A 136 7.23 6.33 25.76
C ASN A 136 6.74 5.22 24.80
N GLY A 137 7.64 4.52 24.11
CA GLY A 137 7.33 3.34 23.33
C GLY A 137 7.76 2.06 24.02
N ILE A 138 6.99 0.98 23.83
CA ILE A 138 7.34 -0.37 24.27
C ILE A 138 6.94 -1.42 23.22
N THR A 139 7.82 -2.37 22.94
CA THR A 139 7.61 -3.42 21.93
C THR A 139 6.76 -4.54 22.49
N LEU A 140 5.60 -4.82 21.87
CA LEU A 140 4.67 -5.87 22.29
C LEU A 140 4.25 -6.75 21.12
N CYS A 141 3.97 -8.03 21.38
CA CYS A 141 3.25 -8.86 20.40
C CYS A 141 1.88 -8.24 20.11
N LYS A 142 1.48 -8.16 18.84
CA LYS A 142 0.15 -7.63 18.48
C LYS A 142 -0.98 -8.36 19.20
N LYS A 143 -0.84 -9.69 19.33
CA LYS A 143 -1.69 -10.56 20.14
C LYS A 143 -0.80 -11.59 20.87
N PRO A 144 -1.15 -11.99 22.11
CA PRO A 144 -2.23 -11.43 22.93
C PRO A 144 -1.80 -10.14 23.68
N CYS A 145 -0.50 -9.88 23.80
CA CYS A 145 0.06 -8.86 24.69
C CYS A 145 -0.51 -7.46 24.47
N HIS A 146 -0.43 -6.91 23.25
CA HIS A 146 -0.95 -5.57 22.97
C HIS A 146 -2.48 -5.51 23.03
N ALA A 147 -3.16 -6.52 22.47
CA ALA A 147 -4.62 -6.56 22.43
C ALA A 147 -5.27 -6.54 23.83
N ASN A 148 -4.63 -7.15 24.83
CA ASN A 148 -5.14 -7.20 26.21
C ASN A 148 -5.04 -5.87 26.97
N ILE A 149 -4.28 -4.90 26.45
CA ILE A 149 -4.06 -3.59 27.09
C ILE A 149 -5.11 -2.57 26.66
N LYS A 150 -5.70 -2.74 25.47
CA LYS A 150 -6.62 -1.77 24.87
C LYS A 150 -7.70 -1.30 25.87
N ARG A 151 -7.87 0.00 26.03
CA ARG A 151 -8.79 0.66 27.01
C ARG A 151 -8.43 0.47 28.49
N LYS A 152 -7.22 0.01 28.77
CA LYS A 152 -6.68 -0.19 30.13
C LYS A 152 -5.25 0.35 30.23
N GLU A 153 -4.84 1.22 29.29
CA GLU A 153 -3.47 1.70 29.10
C GLU A 153 -2.87 2.23 30.41
N TYR A 154 -3.59 3.12 31.11
CA TYR A 154 -3.15 3.68 32.39
C TYR A 154 -2.87 2.64 33.48
N LYS A 155 -3.53 1.48 33.46
CA LYS A 155 -3.27 0.38 34.43
C LYS A 155 -1.90 -0.26 34.23
N PHE A 156 -1.30 -0.11 33.05
CA PHE A 156 -0.01 -0.70 32.70
C PHE A 156 1.15 0.31 32.70
N VAL A 157 0.88 1.61 32.80
CA VAL A 157 1.91 2.68 32.75
C VAL A 157 3.06 2.39 33.72
N GLY A 158 2.77 2.21 35.01
CA GLY A 158 3.82 1.95 36.01
C GLY A 158 4.63 0.69 35.71
N LYS A 159 3.98 -0.38 35.23
CA LYS A 159 4.67 -1.61 34.81
C LYS A 159 5.61 -1.36 33.63
N PHE A 160 5.20 -0.57 32.64
CA PHE A 160 6.00 -0.32 31.44
C PHE A 160 7.13 0.68 31.66
N LEU A 161 6.92 1.71 32.50
CA LEU A 161 8.01 2.61 32.90
C LEU A 161 9.13 1.83 33.59
N ASN A 162 8.79 0.95 34.52
CA ASN A 162 9.77 0.09 35.20
C ASN A 162 10.57 -0.84 34.25
N ILE A 163 10.07 -1.10 33.04
CA ILE A 163 10.78 -1.91 32.03
C ILE A 163 11.66 -1.02 31.15
N THR A 164 11.20 0.18 30.81
CA THR A 164 11.83 1.04 29.79
C THR A 164 12.85 2.03 30.33
N THR A 165 12.88 2.25 31.65
CA THR A 165 13.84 3.14 32.34
C THR A 165 14.96 2.38 33.05
N LYS A 166 15.09 1.07 32.82
CA LYS A 166 16.26 0.27 33.22
C LYS A 166 17.30 0.29 32.10
#